data_AF-A0A1I3JHF9-F1
#
_entry.id   AF-A0A1I3JHF9-F1
#
_cell.length_a   1.000
_cell.length_b   1.000
_cell.length_c   1.000
_cell.angle_alpha   90.00
_cell.angle_beta   90.00
_cell.angle_gamma   90.00
#
_symmetry.space_group_name_H-M   'P 1'
#
loop_
_entity.id
_entity.type
_entity.pdbx_description
1 polymer ?
#
loop_
_entity_poly.entity_id
_entity_poly.type
_entity_poly.pdbx_seq_one_letter_code
_entity_poly.pdbx_strand_id
1 'polypeptide(L)' 'MNRSLVWGTTLIVLLGIAALAGRASQAPIQAQAAAPSRMIESELARCRTAGQDDEACRAAWAAAREHFFGRPAS' A
#
# COMPACT_ATOMS: atom_id res chain seq x y z
N MET A 1 5.37 8.96 -36.86
CA MET A 1 5.04 8.05 -35.74
C MET A 1 5.55 8.55 -34.39
N ASN A 2 6.71 9.20 -34.31
CA ASN A 2 7.29 9.65 -33.03
C ASN A 2 6.51 10.81 -32.36
N ARG A 3 5.80 11.64 -33.14
CA ARG A 3 5.08 12.80 -32.61
C ARG A 3 3.90 12.42 -31.71
N SER A 4 3.17 11.35 -32.04
CA SER A 4 2.14 10.80 -31.15
C SER A 4 2.73 10.19 -29.89
N LEU A 5 3.89 9.54 -30.00
CA LEU A 5 4.56 8.93 -28.85
C LEU A 5 5.05 9.99 -27.86
N VAL A 6 5.61 11.08 -28.39
CA VAL A 6 6.04 12.25 -27.59
C VAL A 6 4.83 12.88 -26.89
N TRP A 7 3.75 13.16 -27.62
CA TRP A 7 2.54 13.73 -27.02
C TRP A 7 1.90 12.83 -25.96
N GLY A 8 1.83 11.53 -26.22
CA GLY A 8 1.33 10.55 -25.23
C GLY A 8 2.19 10.52 -23.97
N THR A 9 3.52 10.49 -24.13
CA THR A 9 4.45 10.49 -22.99
C THR A 9 4.33 11.78 -22.17
N THR A 10 4.24 12.93 -22.82
CA THR A 10 4.06 14.23 -22.15
C THR A 10 2.76 14.26 -21.34
N LEU A 11 1.65 13.75 -21.88
CA LEU A 11 0.38 13.66 -21.17
C LEU A 11 0.47 12.78 -19.93
N ILE A 12 1.12 11.62 -20.03
CA ILE A 12 1.31 10.69 -18.90
C ILE A 12 2.14 11.35 -17.80
N VAL A 13 3.23 12.04 -18.15
CA VAL A 13 4.08 12.75 -17.19
C VAL A 13 3.31 13.87 -16.49
N LEU A 14 2.54 14.66 -17.23
CA LEU A 14 1.70 15.72 -16.65
C LEU A 14 0.64 15.17 -15.70
N LEU A 15 -0.02 14.06 -16.05
CA LEU A 15 -0.98 13.36 -15.19
C LEU A 15 -0.31 12.83 -13.91
N GLY A 16 0.88 12.25 -14.02
CA GLY A 16 1.65 11.75 -12.89
C GLY A 16 2.02 12.86 -11.90
N ILE A 17 2.50 14.01 -12.41
CA ILE A 17 2.84 15.17 -11.57
C ILE A 17 1.60 15.75 -10.90
N ALA A 18 0.49 15.89 -11.63
CA ALA A 18 -0.77 16.40 -11.08
C ALA A 18 -1.33 15.48 -9.98
N ALA A 19 -1.25 14.17 -10.16
CA ALA A 19 -1.65 13.21 -9.13
C ALA A 19 -0.78 13.34 -7.87
N LEU A 20 0.54 13.49 -8.02
CA LEU A 20 1.46 13.68 -6.88
C LEU A 20 1.18 14.98 -6.11
N ALA A 21 0.93 16.08 -6.82
CA ALA A 21 0.55 17.35 -6.21
C ALA A 21 -0.83 17.28 -5.51
N GLY A 22 -1.80 16.58 -6.11
CA GLY A 22 -3.10 16.34 -5.49
C GLY A 22 -3.01 15.53 -4.20
N ARG A 23 -2.08 14.58 -4.09
CA ARG A 23 -1.79 13.84 -2.84
C ARG A 23 -1.16 14.74 -1.78
N ALA A 24 -0.37 15.73 -2.16
CA ALA A 24 0.23 16.69 -1.22
C ALA A 24 -0.81 17.67 -0.63
N SER A 25 -1.87 17.99 -1.38
CA SER A 25 -3.00 18.81 -0.90
C SER A 25 -4.03 18.06 -0.07
N GLN A 26 -3.93 16.72 0.03
CA GLN A 26 -4.69 15.98 1.03
C GLN A 26 -4.05 16.27 2.39
N ALA A 27 -4.62 17.22 3.13
CA ALA A 27 -4.24 17.48 4.52
C ALA A 27 -4.13 16.13 5.26
N PRO A 28 -3.02 15.88 5.99
CA PRO A 28 -2.81 14.58 6.59
C PRO A 28 -3.93 14.37 7.61
N ILE A 29 -4.86 13.47 7.30
CA ILE A 29 -5.67 12.87 8.34
C ILE A 29 -4.64 12.13 9.19
N GLN A 30 -4.25 12.73 10.31
CA GLN A 30 -3.52 12.07 11.38
C GLN A 30 -4.45 11.02 11.99
N ALA A 31 -4.77 9.98 11.23
CA ALA A 31 -5.00 8.71 11.85
C ALA A 31 -3.64 8.34 12.44
N GLN A 32 -3.50 8.37 13.76
CA GLN A 32 -2.46 7.58 14.40
C GLN A 32 -2.71 6.13 13.99
N ALA A 33 -2.15 5.72 12.85
CA ALA A 33 -1.93 4.32 12.57
C ALA A 33 -1.02 3.87 13.71
N ALA A 34 -1.57 3.11 14.65
CA ALA A 34 -0.77 2.46 15.67
C ALA A 34 0.41 1.79 14.94
N ALA A 35 1.64 1.93 15.43
CA ALA A 35 2.73 1.19 14.80
C ALA A 35 2.39 -0.31 14.93
N PRO A 36 2.53 -1.12 13.86
CA PRO A 36 2.34 -2.56 14.00
C PRO A 36 3.23 -3.06 15.13
N SER A 37 2.71 -3.94 15.97
CA SER A 37 3.52 -4.49 17.05
C SER A 37 4.73 -5.20 16.45
N ARG A 38 5.91 -5.08 17.07
CA ARG A 38 7.14 -5.70 16.55
C ARG A 38 7.01 -7.22 16.38
N MET A 39 6.10 -7.83 17.13
CA MET A 39 5.74 -9.23 17.01
C MET A 39 5.09 -9.53 15.64
N ILE A 40 4.09 -8.76 15.23
CA ILE A 40 3.41 -8.92 13.92
C ILE A 40 4.43 -8.79 12.78
N GLU A 41 5.32 -7.81 12.83
CA GLU A 41 6.34 -7.63 11.80
C GLU A 41 7.30 -8.83 11.70
N SER A 42 7.69 -9.41 12.84
CA SER A 42 8.56 -10.60 12.86
C SER A 42 7.88 -11.86 12.31
N GLU A 43 6.58 -12.02 12.56
CA GLU A 43 5.76 -13.10 12.01
C GLU A 43 5.61 -12.93 10.49
N LEU A 44 5.28 -11.73 10.02
CA LEU A 44 5.19 -11.42 8.59
C LEU A 44 6.53 -11.64 7.87
N ALA A 45 7.65 -11.31 8.50
CA ALA A 45 8.98 -11.56 7.95
C ALA A 45 9.25 -13.05 7.75
N ARG A 46 8.85 -13.91 8.69
CA ARG A 46 8.95 -15.36 8.56
C ARG A 46 8.02 -15.88 7.47
N CYS A 47 6.80 -15.37 7.43
CA CYS A 47 5.76 -15.77 6.49
C CYS A 47 6.03 -15.33 5.04
N ARG A 48 6.94 -14.38 4.82
CA ARG A 48 7.43 -14.04 3.46
C ARG A 48 8.24 -15.17 2.83
N THR A 49 8.91 -15.98 3.65
CA THR A 49 9.75 -17.11 3.20
C THR A 49 9.06 -18.46 3.34
N ALA A 50 7.98 -18.54 4.13
CA ALA A 50 7.16 -19.74 4.25
C ALA A 50 6.15 -19.82 3.09
N GLY A 51 5.79 -21.04 2.69
CA GLY A 51 4.76 -21.27 1.67
C GLY A 51 3.39 -20.80 2.14
N GLN A 52 2.50 -20.48 1.18
CA GLN A 52 1.17 -19.92 1.41
C GLN A 52 0.21 -20.84 2.20
N ASP A 53 0.59 -22.11 2.39
CA ASP A 53 -0.23 -23.15 3.02
C ASP A 53 -0.18 -23.12 4.57
N ASP A 54 0.64 -22.25 5.16
CA ASP A 54 0.70 -22.09 6.62
C ASP A 54 -0.48 -21.24 7.15
N GLU A 55 -1.33 -21.85 7.97
CA GLU A 55 -2.51 -21.21 8.55
C GLU A 55 -2.16 -20.05 9.49
N ALA A 56 -1.06 -20.15 10.24
CA ALA A 56 -0.60 -19.10 11.13
C ALA A 56 -0.14 -17.88 10.32
N CYS A 57 0.48 -18.11 9.16
CA CYS A 57 0.85 -17.04 8.24
C CYS A 57 -0.35 -16.33 7.64
N ARG A 58 -1.41 -17.07 7.28
CA ARG A 58 -2.66 -16.46 6.80
C ARG A 58 -3.30 -15.58 7.88
N ALA A 59 -3.32 -16.05 9.13
CA ALA A 59 -3.85 -15.27 10.25
C ALA A 59 -3.02 -14.01 10.52
N ALA A 60 -1.69 -14.10 10.47
CA ALA A 60 -0.79 -12.96 10.65
C ALA A 60 -1.00 -11.90 9.55
N TRP A 61 -1.13 -12.32 8.29
CA TRP A 61 -1.43 -11.40 7.18
C TRP A 61 -2.82 -10.75 7.29
N ALA A 62 -3.83 -11.49 7.75
CA ALA A 62 -5.16 -10.94 8.00
C ALA A 62 -5.13 -9.85 9.09
N ALA A 63 -4.46 -10.13 10.22
CA ALA A 63 -4.31 -9.18 11.31
C ALA A 63 -3.54 -7.92 10.89
N ALA A 64 -2.45 -8.08 10.13
CA ALA A 64 -1.72 -6.95 9.57
C ALA A 64 -2.60 -6.12 8.62
N ARG A 65 -3.41 -6.77 7.76
CA ARG A 65 -4.30 -6.07 6.84
C ARG A 65 -5.37 -5.26 7.58
N GLU A 66 -5.99 -5.81 8.61
CA GLU A 66 -6.95 -5.07 9.43
C GLU A 66 -6.31 -3.87 10.13
N HIS A 67 -5.06 -4.01 10.56
CA HIS A 67 -4.30 -2.93 11.17
C HIS A 67 -4.00 -1.78 10.19
N PHE A 68 -3.61 -2.10 8.95
CA PHE A 68 -3.28 -1.07 7.94
C PHE A 68 -4.50 -0.46 7.24
N PHE A 69 -5.54 -1.25 6.99
CA PHE A 69 -6.71 -0.82 6.19
C PHE A 69 -7.97 -0.62 7.02
N GLY A 70 -7.94 -0.93 8.31
CA GLY A 70 -9.14 -1.05 9.13
C GLY A 70 -9.90 -2.34 8.86
N ARG A 71 -10.86 -2.67 9.73
CA ARG A 71 -11.76 -3.80 9.52
C ARG A 71 -12.74 -3.47 8.38
N PRO A 72 -12.90 -4.33 7.34
CA PRO A 72 -13.91 -4.08 6.33
C PRO A 72 -15.29 -3.98 6.98
N ALA A 73 -16.07 -2.97 6.62
CA ALA A 73 -17.48 -2.91 6.98
C ALA A 73 -18.17 -4.13 6.36
N SER A 74 -18.75 -4.97 7.21
CA SER A 74 -19.51 -6.18 6.87
C SER A 74 -20.78 -5.86 6.11
#